data_AF-A0AAE0HFB7-F1
#
_entry.id   AF-A0AAE0HFB7-F1
#
_cell.length_a   1.000
_cell.length_b   1.000
_cell.length_c   1.000
_cell.angle_alpha   90.00
_cell.angle_beta   90.00
_cell.angle_gamma   90.00
#
_symmetry.space_group_name_H-M   'P 1'
#
loop_
_entity.id
_entity.type
_entity.pdbx_description
1 polymer ?
#
loop_
_entity_poly.entity_id
_entity_poly.type
_entity_poly.pdbx_seq_one_letter_code
_entity_poly.pdbx_strand_id
1 'polypeptide(L)'
;MSSPPPLDVPRDGPSPDVRPDKDPAQLTIEEFRRCFLHGSITPWDHNQYLRAAYITLLEPDNQERGLLDVATKFAGRVNSFNQRNSEVQREPESRTLTVFWLYHIRLAMKVTRAYQMNYDEYYNFKRLLHYIPEMVDEDLATAYYSPDILESEYSKKFWILPNLRQLIEPIEYPDLSFRERFIKKDPEDPERLLRFAFDVVRRYLRPGETRRRSWFINLAFAALQQQTIRLRSMRPQVSPYSETQSYFYLQLVHAALSQLLVTGDAQLIQDLSYPQFQDTFHILPSAWDTYYSAPLWDSLKSRASFVPPDLRPLPDTIQPPEVWTGSPDRNARARFHHLGLIPELPSLETLHFHQAILLETAKALPTTTTTTTTTTIPPSAVTTHAHLLKYIHTHLILPPLPADNNPPPTLLTHHRHLLTTHSLLPKKHITYYLSILRTLQPPYTPPPPVRYHNCPCHANVPIPWGFSPDAVDASRVHEQRQRQQRVFHGGGNFIYREHSKYYHSSVRPGQYLERGNHYLA
;
A
#
# COMPACT_ATOMS: atom_id res chain seq x y z
N MET A 1 -66.46 49.40 -16.69
CA MET A 1 -65.40 49.91 -17.58
C MET A 1 -64.22 50.25 -16.69
N SER A 2 -63.02 49.68 -16.74
CA SER A 2 -62.46 48.46 -17.32
C SER A 2 -61.24 48.18 -16.43
N SER A 3 -61.11 46.97 -15.90
CA SER A 3 -59.90 46.57 -15.15
C SER A 3 -58.71 46.50 -16.12
N PRO A 4 -57.50 46.92 -15.71
CA PRO A 4 -56.32 46.83 -16.57
C PRO A 4 -55.89 45.37 -16.76
N PRO A 5 -55.26 45.02 -17.89
CA PRO A 5 -54.76 43.67 -18.12
C PRO A 5 -53.54 43.40 -17.23
N PRO A 6 -53.29 42.12 -16.86
CA PRO A 6 -52.13 41.77 -16.06
C PRO A 6 -50.85 41.91 -16.89
N LEU A 7 -49.81 42.43 -16.23
CA LEU A 7 -48.43 42.51 -16.73
C LEU A 7 -47.90 41.09 -16.98
N ASP A 8 -47.56 40.80 -18.24
CA ASP A 8 -46.73 39.66 -18.61
C ASP A 8 -45.34 39.82 -17.98
N VAL A 9 -45.07 39.01 -16.95
CA VAL A 9 -43.73 38.84 -16.39
C VAL A 9 -43.02 37.82 -17.28
N PRO A 10 -41.86 38.14 -17.89
CA PRO A 10 -41.07 37.16 -18.62
C PRO A 10 -40.63 36.06 -17.66
N ARG A 11 -41.13 34.84 -17.91
CA ARG A 11 -40.68 33.62 -17.26
C ARG A 11 -39.36 33.21 -17.91
N ASP A 12 -38.26 33.81 -17.47
CA ASP A 12 -36.91 33.28 -17.73
C ASP A 12 -36.72 32.03 -16.86
N GLY A 13 -37.30 30.92 -17.31
CA GLY A 13 -36.87 29.59 -16.88
C GLY A 13 -35.56 29.23 -17.56
N PRO A 14 -34.63 28.52 -16.90
CA PRO A 14 -33.42 28.03 -17.54
C PRO A 14 -33.79 27.09 -18.69
N SER A 15 -33.39 27.47 -19.91
CA SER A 15 -33.60 26.68 -21.12
C SER A 15 -33.04 25.26 -20.95
N PRO A 16 -33.79 24.20 -21.28
CA PRO A 16 -33.29 22.84 -21.26
C PRO A 16 -32.36 22.62 -22.47
N ASP A 17 -31.26 21.91 -22.24
CA ASP A 17 -30.42 21.25 -23.25
C ASP A 17 -29.85 22.12 -24.39
N VAL A 18 -28.95 23.04 -24.05
CA VAL A 18 -27.93 23.47 -25.01
C VAL A 18 -26.71 22.59 -24.83
N ARG A 19 -26.62 21.51 -25.62
CA ARG A 19 -25.34 20.82 -25.83
C ARG A 19 -24.37 21.83 -26.45
N PRO A 20 -23.13 21.97 -25.93
CA PRO A 20 -22.18 22.88 -26.54
C PRO A 20 -21.86 22.39 -27.96
N ASP A 21 -22.16 23.22 -28.96
CA ASP A 21 -21.78 23.00 -30.37
C ASP A 21 -20.26 23.16 -30.59
N LYS A 22 -19.55 23.65 -29.56
CA LYS A 22 -18.10 23.87 -29.55
C LYS A 22 -17.38 22.63 -29.03
N ASP A 23 -16.27 22.28 -29.69
CA ASP A 23 -15.30 21.31 -29.21
C ASP A 23 -14.95 21.59 -27.73
N PRO A 24 -15.05 20.58 -26.83
CA PRO A 24 -14.66 20.71 -25.43
C PRO A 24 -13.30 21.41 -25.25
N ALA A 25 -12.33 21.16 -26.13
CA ALA A 25 -11.00 21.75 -26.08
C ALA A 25 -10.95 23.28 -26.25
N GLN A 26 -12.03 23.90 -26.76
CA GLN A 26 -12.14 25.34 -27.00
C GLN A 26 -12.96 26.08 -25.93
N LEU A 27 -13.63 25.36 -25.03
CA LEU A 27 -14.42 25.97 -23.95
C LEU A 27 -13.51 26.75 -23.01
N THR A 28 -14.00 27.86 -22.44
CA THR A 28 -13.35 28.51 -21.29
C THR A 28 -13.40 27.59 -20.05
N ILE A 29 -12.65 27.91 -19.00
CA ILE A 29 -12.66 27.11 -17.75
C ILE A 29 -14.07 27.05 -17.16
N GLU A 30 -14.76 28.19 -17.11
CA GLU A 30 -16.11 28.32 -16.55
C GLU A 30 -17.15 27.60 -17.40
N GLU A 31 -17.08 27.71 -18.73
CA GLU A 31 -17.95 26.96 -19.64
C GLU A 31 -17.72 25.46 -19.49
N PHE A 32 -16.46 25.01 -19.51
CA PHE A 32 -16.11 23.60 -19.33
C PHE A 32 -16.61 23.06 -17.99
N ARG A 33 -16.38 23.81 -16.89
CA ARG A 33 -16.84 23.44 -15.55
C ARG A 33 -18.35 23.29 -15.50
N ARG A 34 -19.10 24.22 -16.10
CA ARG A 34 -20.56 24.16 -16.19
C ARG A 34 -21.00 22.91 -16.97
N CYS A 35 -20.42 22.66 -18.15
CA CYS A 35 -20.72 21.46 -18.94
C CYS A 35 -20.39 20.15 -18.19
N PHE A 36 -19.26 20.10 -17.47
CA PHE A 36 -18.89 18.97 -16.63
C PHE A 36 -19.89 18.73 -15.49
N LEU A 37 -20.36 19.79 -14.83
CA LEU A 37 -21.36 19.65 -13.77
C LEU A 37 -22.71 19.21 -14.33
N HIS A 38 -23.11 19.65 -15.52
CA HIS A 38 -24.37 19.27 -16.15
C HIS A 38 -24.35 17.92 -16.87
N GLY A 39 -23.18 17.32 -17.13
CA GLY A 39 -23.10 16.05 -17.86
C GLY A 39 -23.12 16.20 -19.38
N SER A 40 -22.84 17.40 -19.91
CA SER A 40 -23.01 17.73 -21.34
C SER A 40 -21.71 17.78 -22.15
N ILE A 41 -20.60 17.29 -21.60
CA ILE A 41 -19.33 17.18 -22.33
C ILE A 41 -19.36 15.93 -23.21
N THR A 42 -19.24 16.13 -24.52
CA THR A 42 -19.13 15.05 -25.51
C THR A 42 -18.08 15.45 -26.57
N PRO A 43 -17.12 14.58 -26.92
CA PRO A 43 -16.83 13.28 -26.31
C PRO A 43 -16.23 13.39 -24.89
N TRP A 44 -16.39 12.35 -24.08
CA TRP A 44 -15.75 12.21 -22.76
C TRP A 44 -14.59 11.21 -22.80
N ASP A 45 -13.41 11.74 -23.15
CA ASP A 45 -12.14 11.00 -23.23
C ASP A 45 -11.19 11.29 -22.05
N HIS A 46 -10.03 10.63 -22.05
CA HIS A 46 -8.98 10.83 -21.04
C HIS A 46 -8.50 12.29 -20.96
N ASN A 47 -8.43 13.01 -22.09
CA ASN A 47 -8.02 14.41 -22.10
C ASN A 47 -9.02 15.30 -21.34
N GLN A 48 -10.33 15.09 -21.56
CA GLN A 48 -11.37 15.80 -20.81
C GLN A 48 -11.38 15.42 -19.33
N TYR A 49 -11.09 14.16 -19.00
CA TYR A 49 -10.91 13.72 -17.61
C TYR A 49 -9.78 14.48 -16.90
N LEU A 50 -8.59 14.51 -17.51
CA LEU A 50 -7.44 15.24 -16.98
C LEU A 50 -7.72 16.73 -16.85
N ARG A 51 -8.43 17.31 -17.82
CA ARG A 51 -8.83 18.72 -17.78
C ARG A 51 -9.80 19.00 -16.63
N ALA A 52 -10.80 18.14 -16.42
CA ALA A 52 -11.73 18.25 -15.30
C ALA A 52 -11.01 18.13 -13.95
N ALA A 53 -10.03 17.24 -13.85
CA ALA A 53 -9.18 17.07 -12.68
C ALA A 53 -8.31 18.32 -12.43
N TYR A 54 -7.71 18.90 -13.46
CA TYR A 54 -6.96 20.17 -13.39
C TYR A 54 -7.84 21.34 -12.91
N ILE A 55 -9.01 21.53 -13.51
CA ILE A 55 -9.96 22.57 -13.08
C ILE A 55 -10.41 22.34 -11.64
N THR A 56 -10.61 21.09 -11.23
CA THR A 56 -10.93 20.76 -9.83
C THR A 56 -9.80 21.16 -8.89
N LEU A 57 -8.53 20.92 -9.23
CA LEU A 57 -7.39 21.32 -8.42
C LEU A 57 -7.19 22.85 -8.33
N LEU A 58 -7.68 23.61 -9.31
CA LEU A 58 -7.62 25.07 -9.31
C LEU A 58 -8.65 25.74 -8.40
N GLU A 59 -9.76 25.05 -8.07
CA GLU A 59 -10.81 25.63 -7.24
C GLU A 59 -10.25 26.15 -5.90
N PRO A 60 -10.57 27.38 -5.47
CA PRO A 60 -10.06 27.96 -4.22
C PRO A 60 -10.24 27.04 -3.01
N ASP A 61 -11.42 26.43 -2.88
CA ASP A 61 -11.76 25.50 -1.80
C ASP A 61 -10.87 24.25 -1.75
N ASN A 62 -10.17 23.92 -2.84
CA ASN A 62 -9.35 22.72 -2.96
C ASN A 62 -7.85 23.02 -2.83
N GLN A 63 -7.42 24.29 -2.88
CA GLN A 63 -6.01 24.66 -2.79
C GLN A 63 -5.40 24.31 -1.43
N GLU A 64 -6.19 24.40 -0.36
CA GLU A 64 -5.79 24.06 1.02
C GLU A 64 -6.14 22.62 1.42
N ARG A 65 -6.91 21.90 0.61
CA ARG A 65 -7.33 20.52 0.91
C ARG A 65 -6.25 19.50 0.56
N GLY A 66 -6.19 18.42 1.35
CA GLY A 66 -5.34 17.28 1.04
C GLY A 66 -5.75 16.60 -0.26
N LEU A 67 -4.79 16.01 -0.98
CA LEU A 67 -5.03 15.36 -2.27
C LEU A 67 -6.13 14.29 -2.19
N LEU A 68 -6.19 13.53 -1.09
CA LEU A 68 -7.21 12.50 -0.86
C LEU A 68 -8.62 13.09 -0.73
N ASP A 69 -8.78 14.25 -0.09
CA ASP A 69 -10.08 14.91 0.04
C ASP A 69 -10.54 15.47 -1.32
N VAL A 70 -9.60 16.06 -2.07
CA VAL A 70 -9.85 16.54 -3.44
C VAL A 70 -10.24 15.37 -4.33
N ALA A 71 -9.57 14.22 -4.21
CA ALA A 71 -9.89 13.01 -4.96
C ALA A 71 -11.29 12.48 -4.63
N THR A 72 -11.74 12.57 -3.37
CA THR A 72 -13.10 12.14 -2.99
C THR A 72 -14.15 13.04 -3.64
N LYS A 73 -13.92 14.36 -3.58
CA LYS A 73 -14.77 15.36 -4.22
C LYS A 73 -14.82 15.17 -5.74
N PHE A 74 -13.66 14.94 -6.36
CA PHE A 74 -13.56 14.76 -7.81
C PHE A 74 -14.22 13.47 -8.28
N ALA A 75 -13.95 12.33 -7.65
CA ALA A 75 -14.61 11.05 -7.96
C ALA A 75 -16.14 11.17 -7.83
N GLY A 76 -16.64 11.84 -6.78
CA GLY A 76 -18.07 12.10 -6.63
C GLY A 76 -18.68 12.90 -7.79
N ARG A 77 -17.94 13.88 -8.32
CA ARG A 77 -18.37 14.67 -9.49
C ARG A 77 -18.34 13.86 -10.78
N VAL A 78 -17.29 13.06 -11.00
CA VAL A 78 -17.19 12.19 -12.19
C VAL A 78 -18.29 11.13 -12.18
N ASN A 79 -18.54 10.47 -11.04
CA ASN A 79 -19.65 9.53 -10.92
C ASN A 79 -21.01 10.21 -11.20
N SER A 80 -21.19 11.43 -10.71
CA SER A 80 -22.39 12.23 -10.99
C SER A 80 -22.50 12.62 -12.47
N PHE A 81 -21.38 12.94 -13.11
CA PHE A 81 -21.30 13.19 -14.56
C PHE A 81 -21.70 11.95 -15.35
N ASN A 82 -21.14 10.78 -15.04
CA ASN A 82 -21.45 9.51 -15.70
C ASN A 82 -22.93 9.13 -15.56
N GLN A 83 -23.57 9.45 -14.43
CA GLN A 83 -25.01 9.21 -14.24
C GLN A 83 -25.89 10.11 -15.13
N ARG A 84 -25.45 11.33 -15.42
CA ARG A 84 -26.19 12.30 -16.24
C ARG A 84 -25.89 12.16 -17.73
N ASN A 85 -24.68 11.76 -18.06
CA ASN A 85 -24.26 11.55 -19.44
C ASN A 85 -24.76 10.18 -19.91
N SER A 86 -25.91 10.18 -20.57
CA SER A 86 -26.60 8.98 -21.08
C SER A 86 -25.78 8.10 -22.03
N GLU A 87 -24.69 8.63 -22.60
CA GLU A 87 -23.83 7.90 -23.53
C GLU A 87 -22.79 7.02 -22.80
N VAL A 88 -22.60 7.19 -21.48
CA VAL A 88 -21.47 6.62 -20.74
C VAL A 88 -21.93 6.00 -19.41
N GLN A 89 -22.52 4.81 -19.44
CA GLN A 89 -22.63 3.98 -18.23
C GLN A 89 -21.27 3.33 -17.94
N ARG A 90 -20.48 3.96 -17.08
CA ARG A 90 -19.19 3.43 -16.61
C ARG A 90 -19.29 2.89 -15.19
N GLU A 91 -18.38 1.98 -14.87
CA GLU A 91 -18.13 1.59 -13.48
C GLU A 91 -17.78 2.82 -12.62
N PRO A 92 -18.02 2.76 -11.29
CA PRO A 92 -17.58 3.79 -10.38
C PRO A 92 -16.07 4.06 -10.51
N GLU A 93 -15.69 5.33 -10.41
CA GLU A 93 -14.29 5.73 -10.46
C GLU A 93 -13.42 4.98 -9.45
N SER A 94 -12.28 4.47 -9.92
CA SER A 94 -11.30 3.83 -9.06
C SER A 94 -10.59 4.86 -8.19
N ARG A 95 -10.72 4.74 -6.86
CA ARG A 95 -10.05 5.60 -5.89
C ARG A 95 -8.55 5.73 -6.16
N THR A 96 -7.89 4.62 -6.49
CA THR A 96 -6.46 4.61 -6.77
C THR A 96 -6.12 5.39 -8.03
N LEU A 97 -6.84 5.16 -9.13
CA LEU A 97 -6.60 5.88 -10.39
C LEU A 97 -6.92 7.37 -10.26
N THR A 98 -8.00 7.73 -9.56
CA THR A 98 -8.35 9.14 -9.31
C THR A 98 -7.22 9.87 -8.59
N VAL A 99 -6.67 9.29 -7.51
CA VAL A 99 -5.56 9.89 -6.76
C VAL A 99 -4.30 9.93 -7.61
N PHE A 100 -4.00 8.86 -8.36
CA PHE A 100 -2.86 8.81 -9.28
C PHE A 100 -2.87 9.95 -10.30
N TRP A 101 -4.00 10.19 -10.97
CA TRP A 101 -4.11 11.25 -11.97
C TRP A 101 -4.05 12.65 -11.34
N LEU A 102 -4.75 12.87 -10.23
CA LEU A 102 -4.68 14.14 -9.51
C LEU A 102 -3.26 14.44 -9.00
N TYR A 103 -2.53 13.41 -8.55
CA TYR A 103 -1.13 13.53 -8.17
C TYR A 103 -0.28 14.05 -9.32
N HIS A 104 -0.38 13.41 -10.50
CA HIS A 104 0.39 13.79 -11.68
C HIS A 104 0.03 15.18 -12.20
N ILE A 105 -1.24 15.56 -12.19
CA ILE A 105 -1.66 16.93 -12.54
C ILE A 105 -1.08 17.93 -11.55
N ARG A 106 -1.14 17.64 -10.24
CA ARG A 106 -0.57 18.53 -9.22
C ARG A 106 0.94 18.67 -9.34
N LEU A 107 1.63 17.57 -9.69
CA LEU A 107 3.06 17.57 -9.99
C LEU A 107 3.35 18.47 -11.19
N ALA A 108 2.63 18.27 -12.30
CA ALA A 108 2.79 19.06 -13.52
C ALA A 108 2.49 20.55 -13.30
N MET A 109 1.50 20.89 -12.46
CA MET A 109 1.22 22.26 -12.05
C MET A 109 2.40 22.88 -11.31
N LYS A 110 3.02 22.15 -10.36
CA LYS A 110 4.21 22.63 -9.63
C LYS A 110 5.40 22.84 -10.56
N VAL A 111 5.67 21.89 -11.46
CA VAL A 111 6.75 21.98 -12.45
C VAL A 111 6.55 23.17 -13.37
N THR A 112 5.32 23.36 -13.88
CA THR A 112 4.96 24.49 -14.74
C THR A 112 5.20 25.83 -14.03
N ARG A 113 4.83 25.94 -12.74
CA ARG A 113 5.09 27.14 -11.93
C ARG A 113 6.58 27.42 -11.77
N ALA A 114 7.39 26.40 -11.51
CA ALA A 114 8.82 26.58 -11.28
C ALA A 114 9.57 27.07 -12.53
N TYR A 115 9.15 26.66 -13.73
CA TYR A 115 9.73 27.14 -15.00
C TYR A 115 9.16 28.50 -15.45
N GLN A 116 8.05 28.96 -14.90
CA GLN A 116 7.39 30.21 -15.28
C GLN A 116 7.67 31.32 -14.26
N MET A 117 8.76 32.04 -14.44
CA MET A 117 9.10 33.19 -13.59
C MET A 117 8.26 34.46 -13.87
N ASN A 118 7.41 34.54 -14.93
CA ASN A 118 6.90 35.84 -15.37
C ASN A 118 5.63 35.90 -16.29
N TYR A 119 4.65 35.00 -16.22
CA TYR A 119 3.46 35.11 -17.08
C TYR A 119 2.11 34.87 -16.38
N ASP A 120 1.14 35.76 -16.64
CA ASP A 120 -0.26 35.75 -16.16
C ASP A 120 -1.13 34.60 -16.74
N GLU A 121 -0.60 33.82 -17.68
CA GLU A 121 -1.30 32.69 -18.33
C GLU A 121 -1.15 31.37 -17.55
N TYR A 122 -1.30 31.46 -16.23
CA TYR A 122 -1.22 30.36 -15.27
C TYR A 122 -2.31 29.29 -15.48
N TYR A 123 -3.39 29.63 -16.17
CA TYR A 123 -4.62 28.84 -16.33
C TYR A 123 -4.74 28.11 -17.68
N ASN A 124 -3.65 27.54 -18.19
CA ASN A 124 -3.68 26.83 -19.48
C ASN A 124 -3.38 25.33 -19.34
N PHE A 125 -4.43 24.50 -19.38
CA PHE A 125 -4.31 23.05 -19.34
C PHE A 125 -3.41 22.47 -20.45
N LYS A 126 -3.41 23.04 -21.66
CA LYS A 126 -2.55 22.54 -22.75
C LYS A 126 -1.06 22.71 -22.45
N ARG A 127 -0.68 23.72 -21.65
CA ARG A 127 0.72 23.90 -21.22
C ARG A 127 1.17 22.83 -20.25
N LEU A 128 0.28 22.36 -19.37
CA LEU A 128 0.59 21.28 -18.45
C LEU A 128 1.04 20.03 -19.21
N LEU A 129 0.31 19.69 -20.28
CA LEU A 129 0.63 18.57 -21.16
C LEU A 129 1.93 18.78 -21.97
N HIS A 130 2.39 20.02 -22.16
CA HIS A 130 3.69 20.28 -22.79
C HIS A 130 4.85 19.89 -21.87
N TYR A 131 4.72 20.12 -20.56
CA TYR A 131 5.76 19.77 -19.58
C TYR A 131 5.79 18.28 -19.25
N ILE A 132 4.62 17.63 -19.19
CA ILE A 132 4.50 16.19 -18.93
C ILE A 132 3.60 15.54 -20.00
N PRO A 133 4.10 15.35 -21.23
CA PRO A 133 3.30 14.80 -22.33
C PRO A 133 2.84 13.36 -22.11
N GLU A 134 3.57 12.60 -21.29
CA GLU A 134 3.24 11.22 -20.95
C GLU A 134 1.89 11.10 -20.23
N MET A 135 1.39 12.19 -19.61
CA MET A 135 0.06 12.17 -18.98
C MET A 135 -1.06 11.95 -20.00
N VAL A 136 -0.84 12.27 -21.28
CA VAL A 136 -1.82 12.03 -22.35
C VAL A 136 -2.00 10.53 -22.62
N ASP A 137 -1.03 9.70 -22.24
CA ASP A 137 -1.13 8.25 -22.32
C ASP A 137 -2.07 7.72 -21.22
N GLU A 138 -3.24 7.21 -21.60
CA GLU A 138 -4.22 6.61 -20.68
C GLU A 138 -3.63 5.38 -19.97
N ASP A 139 -2.69 4.68 -20.60
CA ASP A 139 -2.05 3.48 -20.06
C ASP A 139 -0.87 3.81 -19.14
N LEU A 140 -0.55 5.08 -18.89
CA LEU A 140 0.57 5.48 -18.01
C LEU A 140 0.48 4.80 -16.64
N ALA A 141 -0.71 4.65 -16.07
CA ALA A 141 -0.92 3.97 -14.79
C ALA A 141 -0.37 2.53 -14.78
N THR A 142 -0.41 1.83 -15.92
CA THR A 142 0.14 0.46 -16.04
C THR A 142 1.67 0.44 -15.93
N ALA A 143 2.36 1.56 -16.17
CA ALA A 143 3.79 1.64 -15.89
C ALA A 143 4.10 1.66 -14.38
N TYR A 144 3.15 2.11 -13.55
CA TYR A 144 3.30 2.25 -12.11
C TYR A 144 2.70 1.09 -11.31
N TYR A 145 1.62 0.50 -11.81
CA TYR A 145 0.85 -0.52 -11.12
C TYR A 145 0.85 -1.86 -11.86
N SER A 146 0.93 -2.95 -11.10
CA SER A 146 0.63 -4.29 -11.62
C SER A 146 -0.87 -4.44 -11.91
N PRO A 147 -1.26 -5.28 -12.88
CA PRO A 147 -2.66 -5.59 -13.18
C PRO A 147 -3.46 -6.01 -11.94
N ASP A 148 -2.85 -6.84 -11.07
CA ASP A 148 -3.43 -7.27 -9.79
C ASP A 148 -3.94 -6.12 -8.91
N ILE A 149 -3.29 -4.94 -8.94
CA ILE A 149 -3.73 -3.78 -8.16
C ILE A 149 -4.84 -3.05 -8.92
N LEU A 150 -4.63 -2.77 -10.21
CA LEU A 150 -5.59 -2.00 -11.03
C LEU A 150 -6.96 -2.66 -11.09
N GLU A 151 -7.00 -4.00 -11.17
CA GLU A 151 -8.24 -4.79 -11.25
C GLU A 151 -8.84 -5.09 -9.86
N SER A 152 -8.11 -4.81 -8.77
CA SER A 152 -8.59 -5.16 -7.43
C SER A 152 -9.76 -4.28 -6.96
N GLU A 153 -10.70 -4.90 -6.24
CA GLU A 153 -11.75 -4.17 -5.51
C GLU A 153 -11.19 -3.22 -4.44
N TYR A 154 -9.96 -3.44 -3.99
CA TYR A 154 -9.28 -2.56 -3.05
C TYR A 154 -8.89 -1.24 -3.70
N SER A 155 -8.32 -1.27 -4.91
CA SER A 155 -7.91 -0.05 -5.61
C SER A 155 -9.11 0.82 -5.98
N LYS A 156 -10.28 0.21 -6.22
CA LYS A 156 -11.53 0.93 -6.44
C LYS A 156 -11.95 1.78 -5.22
N LYS A 157 -11.67 1.30 -4.00
CA LYS A 157 -12.17 1.91 -2.74
C LYS A 157 -11.12 2.67 -1.96
N PHE A 158 -9.85 2.33 -2.14
CA PHE A 158 -8.75 2.84 -1.34
C PHE A 158 -7.59 3.29 -2.23
N TRP A 159 -6.83 4.27 -1.75
CA TRP A 159 -5.56 4.67 -2.33
C TRP A 159 -4.43 3.70 -1.95
N ILE A 160 -3.82 3.09 -2.97
CA ILE A 160 -2.66 2.19 -2.85
C ILE A 160 -1.48 2.81 -3.62
N LEU A 161 -0.30 2.84 -3.02
CA LEU A 161 0.92 3.29 -3.72
C LEU A 161 1.26 2.35 -4.89
N PRO A 162 1.88 2.88 -5.96
CA PRO A 162 2.48 2.07 -7.01
C PRO A 162 3.41 0.97 -6.47
N ASN A 163 3.42 -0.18 -7.14
CA ASN A 163 4.26 -1.33 -6.77
C ASN A 163 5.30 -1.69 -7.83
N LEU A 164 5.26 -1.07 -9.01
CA LEU A 164 6.27 -1.27 -10.06
C LEU A 164 7.24 -0.09 -10.13
N ARG A 165 6.75 1.13 -9.94
CA ARG A 165 7.55 2.35 -10.06
C ARG A 165 7.17 3.37 -9.02
N GLN A 166 8.15 4.00 -8.39
CA GLN A 166 7.90 5.04 -7.38
C GLN A 166 7.22 6.28 -7.98
N LEU A 167 6.32 6.92 -7.22
CA LEU A 167 5.83 8.26 -7.56
C LEU A 167 6.96 9.28 -7.42
N ILE A 168 7.09 10.15 -8.42
CA ILE A 168 8.13 11.18 -8.40
C ILE A 168 7.68 12.29 -7.46
N GLU A 169 8.42 12.47 -6.39
CA GLU A 169 8.12 13.51 -5.42
C GLU A 169 8.13 14.91 -6.07
N PRO A 170 7.22 15.81 -5.65
CA PRO A 170 7.18 17.14 -6.22
C PRO A 170 8.40 17.95 -5.79
N ILE A 171 9.31 18.20 -6.72
CA ILE A 171 10.54 18.97 -6.50
C ILE A 171 10.21 20.47 -6.58
N GLU A 172 10.77 21.26 -5.66
CA GLU A 172 10.62 22.72 -5.67
C GLU A 172 11.28 23.36 -6.90
N TYR A 173 12.41 22.80 -7.34
CA TYR A 173 13.16 23.24 -8.51
C TYR A 173 13.42 22.03 -9.43
N PRO A 174 12.57 21.81 -10.45
CA PRO A 174 12.78 20.73 -11.41
C PRO A 174 14.05 21.00 -12.23
N ASP A 175 15.02 20.13 -12.10
CA ASP A 175 16.26 20.12 -12.88
C ASP A 175 16.11 19.23 -14.13
N LEU A 176 17.15 19.15 -14.96
CA LEU A 176 17.16 18.24 -16.11
C LEU A 176 16.96 16.76 -15.69
N SER A 177 17.39 16.39 -14.47
CA SER A 177 17.22 15.04 -13.93
C SER A 177 15.77 14.70 -13.56
N PHE A 178 14.92 15.71 -13.30
CA PHE A 178 13.47 15.50 -13.09
C PHE A 178 12.83 14.84 -14.30
N ARG A 179 13.12 15.36 -15.50
CA ARG A 179 12.55 14.83 -16.75
C ARG A 179 13.07 13.43 -17.05
N GLU A 180 14.36 13.18 -16.82
CA GLU A 180 14.92 11.83 -16.94
C GLU A 180 14.23 10.86 -15.99
N ARG A 181 13.99 11.25 -14.73
CA ARG A 181 13.26 10.41 -13.77
C ARG A 181 11.83 10.13 -14.19
N PHE A 182 11.16 11.06 -14.89
CA PHE A 182 9.80 10.88 -15.41
C PHE A 182 9.74 9.97 -16.64
N ILE A 183 10.76 10.01 -17.49
CA ILE A 183 10.82 9.21 -18.72
C ILE A 183 11.44 7.83 -18.48
N LYS A 184 12.33 7.68 -17.49
CA LYS A 184 13.03 6.43 -17.19
C LYS A 184 12.02 5.32 -16.93
N LYS A 185 12.06 4.30 -17.78
CA LYS A 185 11.33 3.04 -17.63
C LYS A 185 12.05 2.11 -16.64
N ASP A 186 12.60 2.67 -15.55
CA ASP A 186 13.21 1.83 -14.53
C ASP A 186 12.09 0.97 -13.92
N PRO A 187 12.20 -0.37 -14.02
CA PRO A 187 11.09 -1.28 -13.81
C PRO A 187 10.82 -1.57 -12.33
N GLU A 188 11.65 -1.03 -11.43
CA GLU A 188 11.62 -1.39 -10.01
C GLU A 188 11.68 -0.16 -9.11
N ASP A 189 10.75 -0.10 -8.15
CA ASP A 189 10.75 0.85 -7.05
C ASP A 189 11.96 0.58 -6.13
N PRO A 190 12.99 1.44 -6.12
CA PRO A 190 14.21 1.22 -5.33
C PRO A 190 13.91 1.21 -3.82
N GLU A 191 12.83 1.86 -3.38
CA GLU A 191 12.44 1.93 -1.98
C GLU A 191 11.66 0.71 -1.50
N ARG A 192 11.20 -0.16 -2.41
CA ARG A 192 10.29 -1.28 -2.11
C ARG A 192 10.73 -2.10 -0.90
N LEU A 193 11.99 -2.54 -0.85
CA LEU A 193 12.52 -3.35 0.24
C LEU A 193 12.67 -2.55 1.54
N LEU A 194 13.06 -1.29 1.46
CA LEU A 194 13.22 -0.41 2.61
C LEU A 194 11.86 -0.07 3.24
N ARG A 195 10.85 0.21 2.42
CA ARG A 195 9.46 0.44 2.83
C ARG A 195 8.85 -0.79 3.49
N PHE A 196 9.04 -1.96 2.89
CA PHE A 196 8.60 -3.22 3.47
C PHE A 196 9.29 -3.51 4.82
N ALA A 197 10.61 -3.31 4.89
CA ALA A 197 11.37 -3.46 6.13
C ALA A 197 10.83 -2.53 7.23
N PHE A 198 10.52 -1.28 6.90
CA PHE A 198 9.90 -0.33 7.83
C PHE A 198 8.60 -0.85 8.44
N ASP A 199 7.67 -1.36 7.62
CA ASP A 199 6.41 -1.90 8.11
C ASP A 199 6.61 -3.13 9.01
N VAL A 200 7.53 -4.03 8.64
CA VAL A 200 7.85 -5.23 9.42
C VAL A 200 8.43 -4.87 10.78
N VAL A 201 9.42 -3.97 10.83
CA VAL A 201 10.04 -3.51 12.07
C VAL A 201 9.03 -2.80 12.96
N ARG A 202 8.27 -1.86 12.40
CA ARG A 202 7.18 -1.18 13.13
C ARG A 202 6.19 -2.18 13.71
N ARG A 203 5.89 -3.28 13.00
CA ARG A 203 4.95 -4.30 13.48
C ARG A 203 5.46 -5.07 14.69
N TYR A 204 6.72 -5.50 14.70
CA TYR A 204 7.28 -6.29 15.81
C TYR A 204 7.77 -5.44 16.98
N LEU A 205 8.00 -4.13 16.77
CA LEU A 205 8.28 -3.16 17.85
C LEU A 205 7.01 -2.58 18.48
N ARG A 206 5.82 -3.11 18.14
CA ARG A 206 4.55 -2.63 18.69
C ARG A 206 4.51 -2.85 20.22
N PRO A 207 4.00 -1.88 21.01
CA PRO A 207 3.77 -2.06 22.44
C PRO A 207 2.91 -3.29 22.74
N GLY A 208 3.33 -4.09 23.72
CA GLY A 208 2.64 -5.32 24.13
C GLY A 208 2.85 -6.54 23.22
N GLU A 209 3.69 -6.42 22.19
CA GLU A 209 4.05 -7.57 21.35
C GLU A 209 5.05 -8.48 22.08
N THR A 210 4.65 -9.72 22.36
CA THR A 210 5.45 -10.69 23.14
C THR A 210 6.14 -11.73 22.27
N ARG A 211 5.78 -11.82 20.98
CA ARG A 211 6.37 -12.79 20.06
C ARG A 211 7.80 -12.41 19.71
N ARG A 212 8.64 -13.43 19.51
CA ARG A 212 10.05 -13.25 19.16
C ARG A 212 10.19 -12.57 17.79
N ARG A 213 11.16 -11.67 17.66
CA ARG A 213 11.53 -11.00 16.40
C ARG A 213 11.66 -11.97 15.21
N SER A 214 12.32 -13.11 15.42
CA SER A 214 12.53 -14.12 14.37
C SER A 214 11.22 -14.69 13.82
N TRP A 215 10.15 -14.73 14.62
CA TRP A 215 8.84 -15.18 14.16
C TRP A 215 8.28 -14.23 13.09
N PHE A 216 8.37 -12.92 13.31
CA PHE A 216 7.95 -11.92 12.33
C PHE A 216 8.81 -11.93 11.08
N ILE A 217 10.13 -12.01 11.24
CA ILE A 217 11.07 -12.02 10.10
C ILE A 217 10.77 -13.21 9.18
N ASN A 218 10.59 -14.42 9.73
CA ASN A 218 10.30 -15.60 8.91
C ASN A 218 8.99 -15.43 8.10
N LEU A 219 7.93 -14.88 8.71
CA LEU A 219 6.67 -14.65 8.01
C LEU A 219 6.78 -13.53 6.97
N ALA A 220 7.50 -12.45 7.30
CA ALA A 220 7.74 -11.35 6.40
C ALA A 220 8.50 -11.82 5.15
N PHE A 221 9.56 -12.62 5.33
CA PHE A 221 10.38 -13.10 4.23
C PHE A 221 9.63 -14.08 3.34
N ALA A 222 8.86 -15.00 3.93
CA ALA A 222 8.01 -15.90 3.15
C ALA A 222 6.98 -15.13 2.31
N ALA A 223 6.31 -14.13 2.90
CA ALA A 223 5.34 -13.29 2.19
C ALA A 223 6.00 -12.46 1.08
N LEU A 224 7.15 -11.83 1.36
CA LEU A 224 7.91 -11.05 0.39
C LEU A 224 8.42 -11.90 -0.77
N GLN A 225 8.94 -13.09 -0.49
CA GLN A 225 9.42 -14.02 -1.51
C GLN A 225 8.27 -14.46 -2.43
N GLN A 226 7.15 -14.89 -1.85
CA GLN A 226 5.97 -15.30 -2.63
C GLN A 226 5.46 -14.16 -3.51
N GLN A 227 5.36 -12.95 -2.96
CA GLN A 227 4.88 -11.80 -3.71
C GLN A 227 5.87 -11.39 -4.81
N THR A 228 7.17 -11.47 -4.56
CA THR A 228 8.20 -11.18 -5.58
C THR A 228 8.16 -12.20 -6.72
N ILE A 229 7.94 -13.49 -6.43
CA ILE A 229 7.75 -14.53 -7.45
C ILE A 229 6.52 -14.21 -8.31
N ARG A 230 5.40 -13.85 -7.70
CA ARG A 230 4.15 -13.48 -8.40
C ARG A 230 4.32 -12.22 -9.25
N LEU A 231 4.97 -11.18 -8.72
CA LEU A 231 5.26 -9.96 -9.48
C LEU A 231 6.14 -10.28 -10.70
N ARG A 232 7.15 -11.13 -10.53
CA ARG A 232 8.03 -11.56 -11.62
C ARG A 232 7.35 -12.42 -12.67
N SER A 233 6.33 -13.20 -12.32
CA SER A 233 5.55 -13.93 -13.34
C SER A 233 4.76 -12.99 -14.25
N MET A 234 4.43 -11.79 -13.79
CA MET A 234 3.76 -10.76 -14.60
C MET A 234 4.76 -9.80 -15.26
N ARG A 235 5.86 -9.45 -14.57
CA ARG A 235 6.88 -8.48 -14.98
C ARG A 235 8.28 -9.05 -14.70
N PRO A 236 8.89 -9.77 -15.66
CA PRO A 236 10.18 -10.41 -15.47
C PRO A 236 11.34 -9.46 -15.09
N GLN A 237 11.17 -8.16 -15.34
CA GLN A 237 12.14 -7.10 -15.05
C GLN A 237 12.28 -6.77 -13.55
N VAL A 238 11.30 -7.12 -12.71
CA VAL A 238 11.37 -6.93 -11.25
C VAL A 238 12.50 -7.78 -10.67
N SER A 239 13.38 -7.27 -9.81
CA SER A 239 14.49 -8.07 -9.27
C SER A 239 14.03 -9.32 -8.52
N PRO A 240 14.81 -10.43 -8.60
CA PRO A 240 14.50 -11.64 -7.84
C PRO A 240 14.61 -11.39 -6.34
N TYR A 241 13.84 -12.15 -5.56
CA TYR A 241 13.95 -12.11 -4.11
C TYR A 241 15.39 -12.40 -3.66
N SER A 242 15.85 -11.62 -2.68
CA SER A 242 17.13 -11.84 -2.02
C SER A 242 17.00 -11.73 -0.50
N GLU A 243 17.38 -12.81 0.19
CA GLU A 243 17.35 -12.84 1.66
C GLU A 243 18.32 -11.84 2.25
N THR A 244 19.55 -11.71 1.71
CA THR A 244 20.53 -10.71 2.16
C THR A 244 20.02 -9.29 2.02
N GLN A 245 19.45 -8.95 0.86
CA GLN A 245 18.94 -7.59 0.62
C GLN A 245 17.77 -7.26 1.57
N SER A 246 16.85 -8.22 1.74
CA SER A 246 15.72 -8.08 2.66
C SER A 246 16.18 -7.90 4.10
N TYR A 247 17.17 -8.69 4.52
CA TYR A 247 17.70 -8.65 5.88
C TYR A 247 18.51 -7.39 6.14
N PHE A 248 19.28 -6.91 5.16
CA PHE A 248 20.03 -5.66 5.23
C PHE A 248 19.12 -4.48 5.62
N TYR A 249 18.08 -4.22 4.83
CA TYR A 249 17.17 -3.11 5.12
C TYR A 249 16.40 -3.33 6.42
N LEU A 250 16.04 -4.58 6.76
CA LEU A 250 15.40 -4.88 8.04
C LEU A 250 16.30 -4.54 9.23
N GLN A 251 17.60 -4.85 9.17
CA GLN A 251 18.55 -4.46 10.21
C GLN A 251 18.76 -2.96 10.26
N LEU A 252 18.89 -2.30 9.11
CA LEU A 252 19.10 -0.85 9.05
C LEU A 252 17.92 -0.10 9.67
N VAL A 253 16.69 -0.48 9.32
CA VAL A 253 15.47 0.12 9.90
C VAL A 253 15.32 -0.23 11.38
N HIS A 254 15.70 -1.45 11.79
CA HIS A 254 15.69 -1.83 13.20
C HIS A 254 16.67 -1.00 14.03
N ALA A 255 17.88 -0.76 13.53
CA ALA A 255 18.90 0.06 14.18
C ALA A 255 18.43 1.52 14.36
N ALA A 256 17.70 2.05 13.37
CA ALA A 256 17.09 3.38 13.44
C ALA A 256 15.91 3.43 14.43
N LEU A 257 14.90 2.58 14.27
CA LEU A 257 13.68 2.64 15.08
C LEU A 257 13.89 2.20 16.54
N SER A 258 14.85 1.34 16.82
CA SER A 258 15.12 0.91 18.20
C SER A 258 15.69 2.04 19.06
N GLN A 259 16.35 3.05 18.47
CA GLN A 259 16.77 4.24 19.22
C GLN A 259 15.57 5.03 19.77
N LEU A 260 14.47 5.07 19.01
CA LEU A 260 13.26 5.77 19.44
C LEU A 260 12.59 5.09 20.65
N LEU A 261 12.78 3.78 20.80
CA LEU A 261 12.34 3.05 22.01
C LEU A 261 13.13 3.48 23.24
N VAL A 262 14.43 3.70 23.09
CA VAL A 262 15.31 4.13 24.19
C VAL A 262 14.93 5.55 24.66
N THR A 263 14.47 6.41 23.75
CA THR A 263 13.99 7.76 24.08
C THR A 263 12.61 7.79 24.75
N GLY A 264 11.92 6.65 24.88
CA GLY A 264 10.81 6.48 25.82
C GLY A 264 9.40 6.51 25.25
N ASP A 265 9.21 6.63 23.93
CA ASP A 265 7.86 6.62 23.35
C ASP A 265 7.72 5.65 22.16
N ALA A 266 7.39 4.40 22.51
CA ALA A 266 7.11 3.33 21.57
C ALA A 266 5.86 3.58 20.71
N GLN A 267 4.96 4.48 21.14
CA GLN A 267 3.79 4.84 20.35
C GLN A 267 4.19 5.72 19.16
N LEU A 268 5.24 6.53 19.27
CA LEU A 268 5.73 7.33 18.14
C LEU A 268 6.14 6.47 16.95
N ILE A 269 6.73 5.30 17.20
CA ILE A 269 7.06 4.33 16.13
C ILE A 269 5.80 3.86 15.42
N GLN A 270 4.71 3.67 16.17
CA GLN A 270 3.43 3.28 15.60
C GLN A 270 2.75 4.41 14.82
N ASP A 271 3.06 5.67 15.13
CA ASP A 271 2.45 6.84 14.47
C ASP A 271 3.31 7.38 13.30
N LEU A 272 4.57 6.95 13.21
CA LEU A 272 5.49 7.33 12.15
C LEU A 272 5.04 6.75 10.79
N SER A 273 5.02 7.60 9.77
CA SER A 273 4.85 7.16 8.37
C SER A 273 6.20 6.92 7.70
N TYR A 274 6.20 6.15 6.61
CA TYR A 274 7.43 5.83 5.88
C TYR A 274 8.17 7.07 5.34
N PRO A 275 7.51 8.06 4.70
CA PRO A 275 8.19 9.28 4.27
C PRO A 275 8.82 10.06 5.44
N GLN A 276 8.13 10.12 6.59
CA GLN A 276 8.69 10.76 7.79
C GLN A 276 9.89 10.00 8.35
N PHE A 277 9.89 8.67 8.26
CA PHE A 277 11.03 7.85 8.63
C PHE A 277 12.24 8.14 7.74
N GLN A 278 12.05 8.23 6.42
CA GLN A 278 13.12 8.60 5.50
C GLN A 278 13.65 10.01 5.78
N ASP A 279 12.76 10.99 5.96
CA ASP A 279 13.16 12.37 6.30
C ASP A 279 13.93 12.44 7.63
N THR A 280 13.51 11.67 8.64
CA THR A 280 14.12 11.71 9.98
C THR A 280 15.51 11.06 10.03
N PHE A 281 15.69 9.94 9.34
CA PHE A 281 16.91 9.14 9.43
C PHE A 281 17.84 9.23 8.21
N HIS A 282 17.38 9.87 7.14
CA HIS A 282 18.08 10.00 5.84
C HIS A 282 18.62 8.66 5.31
N ILE A 283 17.86 7.58 5.52
CA ILE A 283 18.21 6.26 5.00
C ILE A 283 17.77 6.19 3.54
N LEU A 284 18.76 6.14 2.64
CA LEU A 284 18.55 6.03 1.21
C LEU A 284 18.48 4.55 0.76
N PRO A 285 17.72 4.23 -0.30
CA PRO A 285 17.77 2.91 -0.92
C PRO A 285 19.17 2.47 -1.32
N SER A 286 20.03 3.39 -1.77
CA SER A 286 21.40 3.08 -2.19
C SER A 286 22.35 2.77 -1.03
N ALA A 287 21.95 2.93 0.22
CA ALA A 287 22.84 2.80 1.39
C ALA A 287 23.56 1.45 1.51
N TRP A 288 23.13 0.41 0.78
CA TRP A 288 23.79 -0.90 0.75
C TRP A 288 25.22 -0.85 0.19
N ASP A 289 25.51 0.08 -0.72
CA ASP A 289 26.81 0.20 -1.42
C ASP A 289 27.99 0.50 -0.49
N THR A 290 27.68 1.01 0.70
CA THR A 290 28.65 1.33 1.75
C THR A 290 29.03 0.09 2.57
N TYR A 291 28.21 -0.97 2.54
CA TYR A 291 28.37 -2.18 3.36
C TYR A 291 28.70 -3.42 2.52
N TYR A 292 28.14 -3.50 1.31
CA TYR A 292 28.29 -4.66 0.43
C TYR A 292 28.97 -4.29 -0.88
N SER A 293 29.84 -5.16 -1.37
CA SER A 293 30.29 -5.10 -2.76
C SER A 293 29.17 -5.57 -3.70
N ALA A 294 29.08 -4.97 -4.90
CA ALA A 294 28.11 -5.38 -5.90
C ALA A 294 28.16 -6.89 -6.24
N PRO A 295 29.35 -7.53 -6.39
CA PRO A 295 29.43 -8.98 -6.60
C PRO A 295 28.78 -9.82 -5.50
N LEU A 296 28.89 -9.41 -4.23
CA LEU A 296 28.25 -10.11 -3.12
C LEU A 296 26.74 -9.81 -3.10
N TRP A 297 26.36 -8.53 -3.22
CA TRP A 297 24.98 -8.05 -3.18
C TRP A 297 24.08 -8.80 -4.17
N ASP A 298 24.55 -8.99 -5.40
CA ASP A 298 23.78 -9.61 -6.49
C ASP A 298 23.99 -11.13 -6.64
N SER A 299 24.85 -11.73 -5.81
CA SER A 299 25.22 -13.15 -5.89
C SER A 299 24.04 -14.11 -5.67
N LEU A 300 24.11 -15.32 -6.23
CA LEU A 300 23.14 -16.38 -5.92
C LEU A 300 23.14 -16.75 -4.43
N LYS A 301 24.30 -16.64 -3.77
CA LYS A 301 24.45 -16.91 -2.35
C LYS A 301 23.67 -15.90 -1.50
N SER A 302 23.75 -14.61 -1.84
CA SER A 302 23.00 -13.56 -1.15
C SER A 302 21.49 -13.71 -1.32
N ARG A 303 21.07 -14.28 -2.46
CA ARG A 303 19.65 -14.58 -2.71
C ARG A 303 19.11 -15.68 -1.83
N ALA A 304 19.87 -16.77 -1.71
CA ALA A 304 19.44 -18.00 -1.05
C ALA A 304 19.53 -17.96 0.48
N SER A 305 20.39 -17.09 1.02
CA SER A 305 20.64 -17.01 2.47
C SER A 305 21.28 -15.68 2.83
N PHE A 306 21.06 -15.22 4.07
CA PHE A 306 21.77 -14.05 4.58
C PHE A 306 23.29 -14.25 4.57
N VAL A 307 23.99 -13.31 3.92
CA VAL A 307 25.44 -13.19 3.92
C VAL A 307 25.81 -11.87 4.60
N PRO A 308 26.72 -11.86 5.59
CA PRO A 308 27.14 -10.62 6.23
C PRO A 308 27.87 -9.69 5.25
N PRO A 309 27.89 -8.37 5.50
CA PRO A 309 28.56 -7.44 4.60
C PRO A 309 30.08 -7.62 4.58
N ASP A 310 30.67 -7.40 3.40
CA ASP A 310 32.08 -7.60 3.10
C ASP A 310 32.90 -6.30 3.09
N LEU A 311 32.27 -5.14 2.98
CA LEU A 311 32.97 -3.84 3.02
C LEU A 311 32.99 -3.23 4.43
N ARG A 312 31.83 -3.21 5.09
CA ARG A 312 31.67 -2.58 6.41
C ARG A 312 30.63 -3.33 7.25
N PRO A 313 30.86 -3.53 8.56
CA PRO A 313 29.83 -4.10 9.43
C PRO A 313 28.59 -3.19 9.49
N LEU A 314 27.42 -3.80 9.68
CA LEU A 314 26.17 -3.05 9.86
C LEU A 314 26.19 -2.26 11.18
N PRO A 315 25.58 -1.06 11.21
CA PRO A 315 25.49 -0.29 12.44
C PRO A 315 24.49 -0.95 13.40
N ASP A 316 24.84 -1.03 14.68
CA ASP A 316 23.92 -1.50 15.72
C ASP A 316 22.84 -0.44 16.02
N THR A 317 23.18 0.83 15.83
CA THR A 317 22.32 1.98 16.12
C THR A 317 22.48 3.06 15.06
N ILE A 318 21.38 3.72 14.69
CA ILE A 318 21.39 4.88 13.77
C ILE A 318 20.73 6.03 14.50
N GLN A 319 21.50 7.09 14.75
CA GLN A 319 20.99 8.30 15.40
C GLN A 319 20.34 9.21 14.35
N PRO A 320 19.22 9.87 14.67
CA PRO A 320 18.75 10.98 13.86
C PRO A 320 19.78 12.13 13.90
N PRO A 321 19.96 12.92 12.81
CA PRO A 321 21.00 13.95 12.73
C PRO A 321 20.84 15.11 13.72
N GLU A 322 19.63 15.33 14.23
CA GLU A 322 19.34 16.29 15.30
C GLU A 322 18.68 15.57 16.47
N VAL A 323 18.78 16.17 17.67
CA VAL A 323 18.03 15.73 18.85
C VAL A 323 16.55 15.82 18.50
N TRP A 324 15.97 14.70 18.05
CA TRP A 324 14.55 14.59 17.77
C TRP A 324 13.80 14.86 19.07
N THR A 325 13.29 16.08 19.25
CA THR A 325 12.70 16.56 20.52
C THR A 325 11.30 16.00 20.81
N GLY A 326 10.98 14.82 20.29
CA GLY A 326 9.90 13.99 20.81
C GLY A 326 8.48 14.34 20.34
N SER A 327 8.31 14.91 19.15
CA SER A 327 7.02 14.87 18.48
C SER A 327 7.28 14.62 16.99
N PRO A 328 6.73 13.54 16.38
CA PRO A 328 6.70 13.45 14.93
C PRO A 328 6.00 14.73 14.48
N ASP A 329 6.74 15.58 13.76
CA ASP A 329 6.21 16.88 13.35
C ASP A 329 4.83 16.65 12.74
N ARG A 330 3.79 17.04 13.48
CA ARG A 330 2.40 16.83 13.06
C ARG A 330 2.18 17.55 11.73
N ASN A 331 2.95 18.61 11.49
CA ASN A 331 2.95 19.35 10.23
C ASN A 331 3.60 18.52 9.11
N ALA A 332 4.70 17.80 9.35
CA ALA A 332 5.28 16.88 8.37
C ALA A 332 4.32 15.74 7.99
N ARG A 333 3.62 15.12 8.96
CA ARG A 333 2.60 14.10 8.65
C ARG A 333 1.47 14.70 7.82
N ALA A 334 0.97 15.86 8.24
CA ALA A 334 -0.07 16.59 7.52
C ALA A 334 0.39 16.95 6.10
N ARG A 335 1.66 17.35 5.91
CA ARG A 335 2.28 17.64 4.62
C ARG A 335 2.26 16.42 3.71
N PHE A 336 2.76 15.28 4.15
CA PHE A 336 2.79 14.06 3.33
C PHE A 336 1.39 13.51 3.03
N HIS A 337 0.47 13.60 3.99
CA HIS A 337 -0.93 13.25 3.77
C HIS A 337 -1.59 14.21 2.76
N HIS A 338 -1.31 15.50 2.87
CA HIS A 338 -1.80 16.53 1.96
C HIS A 338 -1.28 16.32 0.53
N LEU A 339 -0.05 15.81 0.38
CA LEU A 339 0.54 15.42 -0.92
C LEU A 339 0.05 14.07 -1.45
N GLY A 340 -0.69 13.27 -0.67
CA GLY A 340 -1.12 11.93 -1.04
C GLY A 340 0.00 10.87 -1.04
N LEU A 341 1.12 11.14 -0.36
CA LEU A 341 2.26 10.22 -0.26
C LEU A 341 2.09 9.17 0.84
N ILE A 342 1.08 9.33 1.70
CA ILE A 342 0.67 8.33 2.69
C ILE A 342 -0.54 7.58 2.13
N PRO A 343 -0.41 6.28 1.81
CA PRO A 343 -1.53 5.53 1.27
C PRO A 343 -2.58 5.18 2.32
N GLU A 344 -3.81 4.97 1.87
CA GLU A 344 -4.92 4.53 2.73
C GLU A 344 -4.78 3.04 3.08
N LEU A 345 -4.13 2.26 2.20
CA LEU A 345 -3.73 0.88 2.45
C LEU A 345 -2.20 0.72 2.30
N PRO A 346 -1.55 -0.13 3.12
CA PRO A 346 -0.14 -0.42 2.93
C PRO A 346 0.11 -1.17 1.62
N SER A 347 1.39 -1.37 1.26
CA SER A 347 1.75 -2.10 0.04
C SER A 347 1.18 -3.52 0.06
N LEU A 348 1.06 -4.13 -1.12
CA LEU A 348 0.56 -5.49 -1.25
C LEU A 348 1.45 -6.50 -0.52
N GLU A 349 2.79 -6.32 -0.51
CA GLU A 349 3.67 -7.15 0.31
C GLU A 349 3.33 -7.04 1.81
N THR A 350 3.15 -5.82 2.31
CA THR A 350 2.81 -5.58 3.71
C THR A 350 1.44 -6.16 4.06
N LEU A 351 0.45 -6.08 3.15
CA LEU A 351 -0.85 -6.72 3.33
C LEU A 351 -0.73 -8.24 3.44
N HIS A 352 0.07 -8.89 2.57
CA HIS A 352 0.32 -10.33 2.64
C HIS A 352 1.08 -10.73 3.91
N PHE A 353 2.03 -9.91 4.36
CA PHE A 353 2.68 -10.11 5.65
C PHE A 353 1.68 -10.03 6.82
N HIS A 354 0.80 -9.02 6.84
CA HIS A 354 -0.25 -8.91 7.86
C HIS A 354 -1.24 -10.08 7.79
N GLN A 355 -1.59 -10.55 6.59
CA GLN A 355 -2.39 -11.74 6.37
C GLN A 355 -1.71 -12.98 6.96
N ALA A 356 -0.41 -13.18 6.71
CA ALA A 356 0.36 -14.29 7.26
C ALA A 356 0.38 -14.28 8.79
N ILE A 357 0.58 -13.11 9.41
CA ILE A 357 0.48 -12.95 10.88
C ILE A 357 -0.90 -13.37 11.36
N LEU A 358 -1.96 -12.89 10.70
CA LEU A 358 -3.34 -13.17 11.11
C LEU A 358 -3.66 -14.67 11.02
N LEU A 359 -3.24 -15.33 9.94
CA LEU A 359 -3.43 -16.77 9.73
C LEU A 359 -2.67 -17.60 10.75
N GLU A 360 -1.39 -17.32 10.99
CA GLU A 360 -0.60 -18.03 12.00
C GLU A 360 -1.14 -17.79 13.42
N THR A 361 -1.59 -16.57 13.71
CA THR A 361 -2.26 -16.27 14.98
C THR A 361 -3.53 -17.10 15.12
N ALA A 362 -4.34 -17.22 14.06
CA ALA A 362 -5.55 -18.04 14.09
C ALA A 362 -5.24 -19.53 14.30
N LYS A 363 -4.19 -20.06 13.63
CA LYS A 363 -3.77 -21.46 13.79
C LYS A 363 -3.36 -21.78 15.23
N ALA A 364 -2.57 -20.89 15.85
CA ALA A 364 -2.04 -21.06 17.20
C ALA A 364 -3.08 -20.92 18.32
N LEU A 365 -4.30 -20.43 18.03
CA LEU A 365 -5.36 -20.35 19.03
C LEU A 365 -5.76 -21.75 19.52
N PRO A 366 -5.84 -21.97 20.84
CA PRO A 366 -6.25 -23.24 21.38
C PRO A 366 -7.69 -23.53 20.96
N THR A 367 -7.93 -24.74 20.49
CA THR A 367 -9.27 -25.29 20.39
C THR A 367 -9.67 -25.78 21.76
N THR A 368 -10.57 -25.08 22.45
CA THR A 368 -11.08 -25.51 23.75
C THR A 368 -11.75 -26.88 23.61
N THR A 369 -11.08 -27.92 24.12
CA THR A 369 -11.64 -29.26 24.32
C THR A 369 -12.33 -29.27 25.68
N THR A 370 -13.65 -29.11 25.68
CA THR A 370 -14.46 -29.53 26.83
C THR A 370 -14.79 -31.01 26.64
N THR A 371 -14.60 -31.77 27.71
CA THR A 371 -14.62 -33.22 27.76
C THR A 371 -15.89 -33.80 27.15
N THR A 372 -15.71 -34.79 26.27
CA THR A 372 -16.72 -35.57 25.53
C THR A 372 -17.38 -34.87 24.32
N THR A 373 -16.81 -35.23 23.15
CA THR A 373 -17.38 -35.30 21.80
C THR A 373 -17.50 -34.09 20.87
N THR A 374 -17.25 -32.83 21.24
CA THR A 374 -17.13 -31.77 20.21
C THR A 374 -16.14 -30.67 20.57
N THR A 375 -15.10 -30.53 19.75
CA THR A 375 -14.07 -29.49 19.85
C THR A 375 -14.61 -28.16 19.30
N THR A 376 -15.29 -27.36 20.12
CA THR A 376 -15.95 -26.13 19.63
C THR A 376 -15.51 -24.88 20.38
N ILE A 377 -15.01 -23.90 19.63
CA ILE A 377 -14.80 -22.52 20.12
C ILE A 377 -16.18 -21.89 20.29
N PRO A 378 -16.57 -21.44 21.50
CA PRO A 378 -17.86 -20.80 21.70
C PRO A 378 -17.90 -19.43 21.00
N PRO A 379 -19.06 -18.98 20.49
CA PRO A 379 -19.21 -17.67 19.86
C PRO A 379 -18.74 -16.50 20.74
N SER A 380 -18.88 -16.62 22.07
CA SER A 380 -18.44 -15.63 23.06
C SER A 380 -16.91 -15.49 23.15
N ALA A 381 -16.15 -16.51 22.78
CA ALA A 381 -14.69 -16.45 22.72
C ALA A 381 -14.18 -15.71 21.47
N VAL A 382 -15.07 -15.37 20.52
CA VAL A 382 -14.68 -14.61 19.33
C VAL A 382 -14.52 -13.14 19.68
N THR A 383 -13.29 -12.75 19.98
CA THR A 383 -12.93 -11.36 20.36
C THR A 383 -12.02 -10.67 19.35
N THR A 384 -11.38 -11.43 18.46
CA THR A 384 -10.44 -10.91 17.46
C THR A 384 -10.75 -11.49 16.08
N HIS A 385 -10.14 -10.93 15.03
CA HIS A 385 -10.27 -11.45 13.68
C HIS A 385 -9.65 -12.85 13.55
N ALA A 386 -8.58 -13.15 14.31
CA ALA A 386 -7.98 -14.48 14.37
C ALA A 386 -8.95 -15.49 15.00
N HIS A 387 -9.63 -15.12 16.10
CA HIS A 387 -10.68 -15.97 16.68
C HIS A 387 -11.80 -16.22 15.69
N LEU A 388 -12.24 -15.20 14.95
CA LEU A 388 -13.30 -15.34 13.94
C LEU A 388 -12.87 -16.28 12.80
N LEU A 389 -11.64 -16.14 12.29
CA LEU A 389 -11.11 -17.03 11.25
C LEU A 389 -11.04 -18.47 11.74
N LYS A 390 -10.52 -18.70 12.94
CA LYS A 390 -10.47 -20.03 13.55
C LYS A 390 -11.88 -20.60 13.71
N TYR A 391 -12.83 -19.80 14.21
CA TYR A 391 -14.24 -20.18 14.35
C TYR A 391 -14.87 -20.57 13.01
N ILE A 392 -14.73 -19.73 11.99
CA ILE A 392 -15.24 -20.01 10.63
C ILE A 392 -14.66 -21.32 10.11
N HIS A 393 -13.36 -21.51 10.25
CA HIS A 393 -12.70 -22.73 9.79
C HIS A 393 -13.24 -23.97 10.52
N THR A 394 -13.35 -23.94 11.84
CA THR A 394 -13.80 -25.11 12.63
C THR A 394 -15.29 -25.41 12.47
N HIS A 395 -16.14 -24.39 12.34
CA HIS A 395 -17.60 -24.55 12.41
C HIS A 395 -18.31 -24.48 11.06
N LEU A 396 -17.74 -23.78 10.08
CA LEU A 396 -18.39 -23.55 8.77
C LEU A 396 -17.68 -24.25 7.61
N ILE A 397 -16.36 -24.46 7.71
CA ILE A 397 -15.57 -25.08 6.63
C ILE A 397 -15.32 -26.57 6.91
N LEU A 398 -14.96 -26.93 8.15
CA LEU A 398 -14.71 -28.31 8.54
C LEU A 398 -15.91 -29.16 9.05
N PRO A 399 -17.18 -28.68 9.18
CA PRO A 399 -18.18 -29.49 9.88
C PRO A 399 -18.42 -30.81 9.14
N PRO A 400 -18.45 -31.95 9.86
CA PRO A 400 -18.80 -33.23 9.26
C PRO A 400 -20.25 -33.22 8.78
N LEU A 401 -20.55 -33.97 7.71
CA LEU A 401 -21.91 -34.19 7.25
C LEU A 401 -22.78 -34.66 8.43
N PRO A 402 -23.89 -33.96 8.76
CA PRO A 402 -24.83 -34.48 9.74
C PRO A 402 -25.40 -35.80 9.21
N ALA A 403 -25.44 -36.82 10.07
CA ALA A 403 -26.02 -38.13 9.75
C ALA A 403 -27.55 -38.09 9.57
N ASP A 404 -28.20 -36.97 9.92
CA ASP A 404 -29.64 -36.79 9.80
C ASP A 404 -30.02 -35.91 8.60
N ASN A 405 -30.92 -36.46 7.77
CA ASN A 405 -31.38 -35.97 6.46
C ASN A 405 -32.18 -34.65 6.47
N ASN A 406 -32.11 -33.84 7.52
CA ASN A 406 -32.80 -32.56 7.58
C ASN A 406 -31.78 -31.42 7.58
N PRO A 407 -31.44 -30.83 6.41
CA PRO A 407 -30.52 -29.71 6.36
C PRO A 407 -31.15 -28.51 7.10
N PRO A 408 -30.54 -28.01 8.18
CA PRO A 408 -31.09 -26.87 8.90
C PRO A 408 -31.07 -25.62 8.01
N PRO A 409 -31.95 -24.63 8.28
CA PRO A 409 -31.92 -23.31 7.62
C PRO A 409 -30.49 -22.79 7.57
N THR A 410 -29.99 -22.52 6.34
CA THR A 410 -28.57 -22.36 5.96
C THR A 410 -27.64 -22.18 7.17
N LEU A 411 -26.82 -23.18 7.50
CA LEU A 411 -25.85 -23.19 8.59
C LEU A 411 -25.19 -21.81 8.86
N LEU A 412 -24.86 -21.10 7.78
CA LEU A 412 -24.34 -19.74 7.78
C LEU A 412 -25.24 -18.72 8.53
N THR A 413 -26.56 -18.75 8.35
CA THR A 413 -27.53 -17.86 9.01
C THR A 413 -27.59 -18.12 10.50
N HIS A 414 -27.53 -19.38 10.92
CA HIS A 414 -27.47 -19.76 12.34
C HIS A 414 -26.19 -19.22 13.00
N HIS A 415 -25.02 -19.51 12.42
CA HIS A 415 -23.75 -19.02 12.95
C HIS A 415 -23.62 -17.49 12.85
N ARG A 416 -24.22 -16.85 11.84
CA ARG A 416 -24.32 -15.40 11.77
C ARG A 416 -25.06 -14.85 12.98
N HIS A 417 -26.22 -15.40 13.30
CA HIS A 417 -26.98 -14.97 14.47
C HIS A 417 -26.15 -15.15 15.75
N LEU A 418 -25.62 -16.34 15.99
CA LEU A 418 -24.79 -16.65 17.16
C LEU A 418 -23.60 -15.69 17.32
N LEU A 419 -22.83 -15.48 16.26
CA LEU A 419 -21.68 -14.57 16.29
C LEU A 419 -22.15 -13.14 16.54
N THR A 420 -23.19 -12.65 15.85
CA THR A 420 -23.65 -11.26 16.05
C THR A 420 -24.28 -10.99 17.42
N THR A 421 -24.76 -12.03 18.10
CA THR A 421 -25.38 -11.92 19.43
C THR A 421 -24.36 -12.07 20.55
N HIS A 422 -23.36 -12.94 20.40
CA HIS A 422 -22.49 -13.33 21.52
C HIS A 422 -21.02 -12.93 21.35
N SER A 423 -20.55 -12.65 20.14
CA SER A 423 -19.16 -12.20 19.90
C SER A 423 -18.95 -10.78 20.39
N LEU A 424 -17.75 -10.50 20.91
CA LEU A 424 -17.30 -9.14 21.22
C LEU A 424 -16.77 -8.40 19.98
N LEU A 425 -16.66 -9.08 18.84
CA LEU A 425 -16.22 -8.48 17.59
C LEU A 425 -17.35 -7.62 16.97
N PRO A 426 -17.05 -6.44 16.40
CA PRO A 426 -18.08 -5.61 15.77
C PRO A 426 -18.89 -6.36 14.70
N LYS A 427 -20.23 -6.23 14.75
CA LYS A 427 -21.17 -6.91 13.83
C LYS A 427 -20.84 -6.70 12.35
N LYS A 428 -20.32 -5.52 11.99
CA LYS A 428 -19.88 -5.20 10.63
C LYS A 428 -18.74 -6.11 10.14
N HIS A 429 -17.80 -6.46 11.01
CA HIS A 429 -16.68 -7.35 10.66
C HIS A 429 -17.19 -8.78 10.48
N ILE A 430 -18.00 -9.27 11.42
CA ILE A 430 -18.62 -10.60 11.32
C ILE A 430 -19.38 -10.73 9.99
N THR A 431 -20.22 -9.73 9.69
CA THR A 431 -21.01 -9.71 8.45
C THR A 431 -20.12 -9.73 7.21
N TYR A 432 -19.02 -8.96 7.20
CA TYR A 432 -18.06 -8.94 6.10
C TYR A 432 -17.41 -10.30 5.83
N TYR A 433 -16.92 -10.99 6.87
CA TYR A 433 -16.31 -12.32 6.70
C TYR A 433 -17.33 -13.35 6.20
N LEU A 434 -18.55 -13.33 6.76
CA LEU A 434 -19.59 -14.27 6.36
C LEU A 434 -20.15 -13.99 4.96
N SER A 435 -20.17 -12.74 4.49
CA SER A 435 -20.53 -12.44 3.11
C SER A 435 -19.52 -13.00 2.10
N ILE A 436 -18.23 -13.00 2.44
CA ILE A 436 -17.19 -13.61 1.59
C ILE A 436 -17.38 -15.13 1.50
N LEU A 437 -17.70 -15.80 2.62
CA LEU A 437 -17.98 -17.24 2.57
C LEU A 437 -19.16 -17.56 1.65
N ARG A 438 -20.19 -16.70 1.65
CA ARG A 438 -21.35 -16.87 0.77
C ARG A 438 -20.99 -16.75 -0.71
N THR A 439 -20.05 -15.87 -1.07
CA THR A 439 -19.58 -15.74 -2.46
C THR A 439 -18.67 -16.89 -2.90
N LEU A 440 -18.05 -17.59 -1.95
CA LEU A 440 -17.15 -18.72 -2.23
C LEU A 440 -17.88 -20.08 -2.30
N GLN A 441 -19.11 -20.17 -1.81
CA GLN A 441 -19.91 -21.38 -1.97
C GLN A 441 -20.48 -21.44 -3.40
N PRO A 442 -20.24 -22.52 -4.17
CA PRO A 442 -20.85 -22.68 -5.48
C PRO A 442 -22.38 -22.65 -5.34
N PRO A 443 -23.11 -22.11 -6.32
CA PRO A 443 -24.57 -22.16 -6.29
C PRO A 443 -25.00 -23.62 -6.15
N TYR A 444 -25.73 -23.92 -5.09
CA TYR A 444 -26.30 -25.25 -4.86
C TYR A 444 -27.21 -25.57 -6.05
N THR A 445 -26.74 -26.45 -6.93
CA THR A 445 -27.58 -27.09 -7.93
C THR A 445 -28.21 -28.28 -7.23
N PRO A 446 -29.53 -28.27 -6.96
CA PRO A 446 -30.17 -29.43 -6.38
C PRO A 446 -29.90 -30.63 -7.30
N PRO A 447 -29.54 -31.80 -6.74
CA PRO A 447 -29.38 -32.99 -7.55
C PRO A 447 -30.69 -33.22 -8.32
N PRO A 448 -30.63 -33.58 -9.62
CA PRO A 448 -31.83 -33.90 -10.37
C PRO A 448 -32.62 -34.98 -9.62
N PRO A 449 -33.96 -34.92 -9.61
CA PRO A 449 -34.78 -35.87 -8.88
C PRO A 449 -34.40 -37.28 -9.33
N VAL A 450 -33.84 -38.06 -8.40
CA VAL A 450 -33.47 -39.45 -8.63
C VAL A 450 -34.77 -40.22 -8.87
N ARG A 451 -35.09 -40.47 -10.15
CA ARG A 451 -36.10 -41.48 -10.50
C ARG A 451 -35.49 -42.83 -10.12
N TYR A 452 -35.97 -43.41 -9.03
CA TYR A 452 -35.67 -44.79 -8.68
C TYR A 452 -36.21 -45.72 -9.77
N HIS A 453 -35.37 -46.05 -10.74
CA HIS A 453 -35.55 -47.24 -11.54
C HIS A 453 -34.71 -48.35 -10.92
N ASN A 454 -35.42 -49.31 -10.31
CA ASN A 454 -34.86 -50.57 -9.86
C ASN A 454 -34.18 -51.26 -11.04
N CYS A 455 -32.85 -51.33 -11.03
CA CYS A 455 -32.09 -52.31 -11.79
C CYS A 455 -31.03 -52.90 -10.88
N PRO A 456 -31.03 -54.23 -10.66
CA PRO A 456 -29.95 -54.90 -9.97
C PRO A 456 -28.81 -55.13 -10.96
N CYS A 457 -27.58 -55.03 -10.47
CA CYS A 457 -26.36 -55.72 -10.89
C CYS A 457 -25.13 -54.87 -11.29
N HIS A 458 -24.02 -55.29 -10.65
CA HIS A 458 -22.60 -55.19 -11.01
C HIS A 458 -21.74 -53.96 -10.65
N ALA A 459 -20.87 -54.25 -9.67
CA ALA A 459 -19.41 -54.28 -9.76
C ALA A 459 -18.59 -53.01 -9.49
N ASN A 460 -17.85 -53.10 -8.38
CA ASN A 460 -16.75 -52.24 -7.96
C ASN A 460 -15.66 -52.10 -9.02
N VAL A 461 -15.32 -50.87 -9.38
CA VAL A 461 -14.01 -50.48 -9.94
C VAL A 461 -13.61 -49.14 -9.30
N PRO A 462 -12.40 -49.00 -8.71
CA PRO A 462 -11.94 -47.74 -8.15
C PRO A 462 -11.33 -46.84 -9.24
N ILE A 463 -11.73 -45.57 -9.27
CA ILE A 463 -11.12 -44.51 -10.09
C ILE A 463 -9.98 -43.87 -9.27
N PRO A 464 -8.75 -43.74 -9.80
CA PRO A 464 -7.60 -43.22 -9.08
C PRO A 464 -7.57 -41.68 -9.11
N TRP A 465 -7.69 -41.04 -7.95
CA TRP A 465 -7.23 -39.67 -7.75
C TRP A 465 -5.84 -39.72 -7.11
N GLY A 466 -4.81 -39.64 -7.95
CA GLY A 466 -3.45 -39.51 -7.51
C GLY A 466 -3.15 -38.06 -7.11
N PHE A 467 -2.97 -37.82 -5.82
CA PHE A 467 -2.03 -36.84 -5.28
C PHE A 467 -1.59 -37.34 -3.90
N SER A 468 -0.48 -38.08 -3.88
CA SER A 468 0.28 -38.36 -2.66
C SER A 468 1.30 -37.24 -2.48
N PRO A 469 1.36 -36.58 -1.30
CA PRO A 469 2.47 -35.74 -0.93
C PRO A 469 3.41 -36.54 -0.05
N ASP A 470 4.64 -36.80 -0.50
CA ASP A 470 5.70 -37.17 0.42
C ASP A 470 7.07 -36.59 0.02
N ALA A 471 7.73 -36.09 1.06
CA ALA A 471 9.17 -36.06 1.27
C ALA A 471 10.03 -35.08 0.44
N VAL A 472 10.14 -33.84 0.94
CA VAL A 472 11.45 -33.17 1.03
C VAL A 472 11.70 -32.74 2.48
N ASP A 473 12.32 -33.67 3.20
CA ASP A 473 13.24 -33.52 4.33
C ASP A 473 13.45 -32.11 4.92
N ALA A 474 12.56 -31.72 5.84
CA ALA A 474 12.67 -30.49 6.64
C ALA A 474 13.60 -30.65 7.88
N SER A 475 14.27 -31.79 8.05
CA SER A 475 15.04 -32.09 9.26
C SER A 475 16.49 -31.59 9.23
N ARG A 476 17.02 -31.16 8.08
CA ARG A 476 18.41 -30.68 7.97
C ARG A 476 18.63 -29.18 8.22
N VAL A 477 17.59 -28.36 8.18
CA VAL A 477 17.73 -26.89 8.38
C VAL A 477 17.64 -26.50 9.87
N HIS A 478 17.04 -27.35 10.72
CA HIS A 478 16.92 -27.06 12.15
C HIS A 478 18.21 -27.34 12.95
N GLU A 479 19.02 -28.30 12.50
CA GLU A 479 20.24 -28.72 13.20
C GLU A 479 21.42 -27.75 13.00
N GLN A 480 21.46 -27.04 11.86
CA GLN A 480 22.49 -26.04 11.58
C GLN A 480 22.22 -24.68 12.27
N ARG A 481 20.95 -24.37 12.59
CA ARG A 481 20.57 -23.16 13.36
C ARG A 481 20.91 -23.26 14.86
N GLN A 482 20.95 -24.46 15.45
CA GLN A 482 21.33 -24.61 16.87
C GLN A 482 22.85 -24.54 17.12
N ARG A 483 23.70 -24.80 16.10
CA ARG A 483 25.16 -24.71 16.26
C ARG A 483 25.70 -23.28 16.26
N GLN A 484 25.02 -22.32 15.62
CA GLN A 484 25.46 -20.91 15.63
C GLN A 484 25.00 -20.12 16.86
N GLN A 485 23.97 -20.58 17.59
CA GLN A 485 23.54 -19.95 18.84
C GLN A 485 24.37 -20.35 20.07
N ARG A 486 25.29 -21.33 19.97
CA ARG A 486 26.17 -21.74 21.08
C ARG A 486 27.54 -21.05 21.13
N VAL A 487 27.82 -20.08 20.24
CA VAL A 487 29.13 -19.37 20.24
C VAL A 487 29.09 -18.08 21.07
N PHE A 488 27.92 -17.61 21.49
CA PHE A 488 27.81 -16.42 22.35
C PHE A 488 27.36 -16.80 23.76
N HIS A 489 28.19 -17.49 24.54
CA HIS A 489 28.20 -17.46 26.02
C HIS A 489 29.52 -18.05 26.53
N GLY A 490 30.43 -17.19 26.99
CA GLY A 490 31.70 -17.57 27.63
C GLY A 490 32.55 -16.33 27.91
N GLY A 491 32.59 -15.91 29.19
CA GLY A 491 33.16 -14.64 29.62
C GLY A 491 34.68 -14.61 29.77
N GLY A 492 35.18 -13.46 30.25
CA GLY A 492 36.57 -13.29 30.68
C GLY A 492 36.93 -11.84 30.94
N ASN A 493 36.85 -11.42 32.21
CA ASN A 493 37.48 -10.22 32.74
C ASN A 493 38.95 -10.12 32.33
N PHE A 494 39.41 -8.96 31.88
CA PHE A 494 40.79 -8.51 32.12
C PHE A 494 40.81 -7.01 32.41
N ILE A 495 41.22 -6.71 33.63
CA ILE A 495 41.67 -5.41 34.11
C ILE A 495 43.09 -5.21 33.57
N TYR A 496 43.36 -4.07 32.92
CA TYR A 496 44.65 -3.41 33.09
C TYR A 496 44.46 -1.89 33.09
N ARG A 497 45.04 -1.32 34.13
CA ARG A 497 45.14 0.08 34.50
C ARG A 497 46.49 0.59 33.99
N GLU A 498 46.52 1.86 33.59
CA GLU A 498 47.58 2.85 33.84
C GLU A 498 48.09 3.68 32.63
N HIS A 499 47.79 4.98 32.77
CA HIS A 499 48.68 6.15 32.73
C HIS A 499 49.24 6.75 31.41
N SER A 500 48.86 8.04 31.29
CA SER A 500 49.73 9.22 31.08
C SER A 500 50.17 9.57 29.66
N LYS A 501 49.69 10.71 29.13
CA LYS A 501 50.23 12.08 29.35
C LYS A 501 49.99 12.99 28.12
N TYR A 502 49.41 14.15 28.41
CA TYR A 502 49.59 15.49 27.83
C TYR A 502 50.52 15.67 26.61
N TYR A 503 50.02 16.38 25.60
CA TYR A 503 50.66 17.62 25.12
C TYR A 503 49.61 18.58 24.50
N HIS A 504 49.63 19.82 25.00
CA HIS A 504 49.01 21.00 24.39
C HIS A 504 49.82 21.44 23.15
N SER A 505 49.14 21.93 22.10
CA SER A 505 49.50 23.25 21.54
C SER A 505 48.36 23.81 20.69
N SER A 506 47.95 25.03 21.03
CA SER A 506 47.14 25.94 20.23
C SER A 506 48.02 26.65 19.22
N VAL A 507 47.57 26.79 17.96
CA VAL A 507 47.81 27.98 17.12
C VAL A 507 46.64 28.17 16.14
N ARG A 508 46.04 29.35 16.14
CA ARG A 508 45.28 30.04 15.06
C ARG A 508 45.91 31.44 14.93
N PRO A 509 45.56 32.29 13.94
CA PRO A 509 45.16 32.07 12.55
C PRO A 509 45.98 32.95 11.57
N GLY A 510 45.83 32.74 10.25
CA GLY A 510 46.40 33.62 9.22
C GLY A 510 45.46 33.78 8.03
N GLN A 511 45.01 35.02 7.82
CA GLN A 511 44.29 35.51 6.64
C GLN A 511 45.22 35.54 5.41
N TYR A 512 44.70 35.35 4.20
CA TYR A 512 45.15 36.07 3.00
C TYR A 512 44.13 36.01 1.84
N LEU A 513 43.75 37.21 1.40
CA LEU A 513 43.52 37.74 0.04
C LEU A 513 42.58 37.06 -0.98
N GLU A 514 41.53 37.83 -1.29
CA GLU A 514 41.02 38.24 -2.61
C GLU A 514 41.67 37.65 -3.89
N ARG A 515 40.81 37.16 -4.79
CA ARG A 515 40.76 37.59 -6.21
C ARG A 515 39.46 37.15 -6.85
N GLY A 516 38.70 38.11 -7.36
CA GLY A 516 37.62 37.86 -8.31
C GLY A 516 38.15 37.51 -9.70
N ASN A 517 37.28 36.90 -10.51
CA ASN A 517 37.17 37.24 -11.92
C ASN A 517 35.81 36.77 -12.46
N HIS A 518 35.09 37.74 -13.02
CA HIS A 518 34.06 37.58 -14.02
C HIS A 518 34.53 36.71 -15.19
N TYR A 519 33.63 35.94 -15.81
CA TYR A 519 33.40 36.04 -17.25
C TYR A 519 32.02 35.49 -17.61
N LEU A 520 31.27 36.35 -18.30
CA LEU A 520 30.10 36.06 -19.12
C LEU A 520 30.55 35.40 -20.43
N ALA A 521 29.74 34.48 -20.92
CA ALA A 521 29.32 34.36 -22.33
C ALA A 521 27.98 33.62 -22.37
#